data_AF-A0A381VQG5-F1
#
_entry.id   AF-A0A381VQG5-F1
#
_cell.length_a   1.000
_cell.length_b   1.000
_cell.length_c   1.000
_cell.angle_alpha   90.00
_cell.angle_beta   90.00
_cell.angle_gamma   90.00
#
_symmetry.space_group_name_H-M   'P 1'
#
loop_
_entity.id
_entity.type
_entity.pdbx_description
1 polymer ?
#
loop_
_entity_poly.entity_id
_entity_poly.type
_entity_poly.pdbx_seq_one_letter_code
_entity_poly.pdbx_strand_id
1 'polypeptide(L)'
;LIFLESFSAPAMVLEIGGKEITMPVDWSLAVGDSGGAGEIEILPLTSLNDRGFEAFLFNPLTSYTLNWGPVKITNFYNDVKWYFPKMKNGQLLATPITDGKDPLCAYFVKDISRQSEMIDYGALI
;
A
#
# COMPACT_ATOMS: atom_id res chain seq x y z
N LEU A 1 -11.84 8.01 18.78
CA LEU A 1 -11.76 9.27 18.00
C LEU A 1 -10.68 9.08 16.94
N ILE A 2 -10.98 9.24 15.66
CA ILE A 2 -9.96 9.21 14.59
C ILE A 2 -9.50 10.65 14.39
N PHE A 3 -8.20 10.89 14.50
CA PHE A 3 -7.61 12.20 14.20
C PHE A 3 -7.21 12.23 12.72
N LEU A 4 -7.60 13.29 12.02
CA LEU A 4 -7.17 13.53 10.63
C LEU A 4 -6.00 14.52 10.62
N GLU A 5 -5.03 14.25 9.77
CA GLU A 5 -3.98 15.20 9.38
C GLU A 5 -4.21 15.64 7.93
N SER A 6 -3.89 16.90 7.64
CA SER A 6 -3.89 17.41 6.27
C SER A 6 -2.55 18.03 5.92
N PHE A 7 -2.06 17.77 4.72
CA PHE A 7 -0.78 18.25 4.21
C PHE A 7 -0.83 18.40 2.68
N SER A 8 0.14 19.10 2.11
CA SER A 8 0.33 19.19 0.66
C SER A 8 1.56 18.37 0.28
N ALA A 9 1.40 17.49 -0.71
CA ALA A 9 2.48 16.65 -1.23
C ALA A 9 2.17 16.22 -2.67
N PRO A 10 3.19 15.93 -3.50
CA PRO A 10 2.98 15.35 -4.82
C PRO A 10 2.30 13.98 -4.72
N ALA A 11 1.55 13.61 -5.74
CA ALA A 11 0.82 12.36 -5.82
C ALA A 11 1.36 11.45 -6.93
N MET A 12 1.34 10.15 -6.66
CA MET A 12 1.56 9.08 -7.62
C MET A 12 0.23 8.37 -7.86
N VAL A 13 -0.12 8.16 -9.13
CA VAL A 13 -1.27 7.35 -9.53
C VAL A 13 -0.77 5.96 -9.89
N LEU A 14 -1.29 4.97 -9.17
CA LEU A 14 -0.97 3.57 -9.26
C LEU A 14 -2.16 2.82 -9.87
N GLU A 15 -1.91 1.93 -10.82
CA GLU A 15 -2.84 0.87 -11.21
C GLU A 15 -2.40 -0.41 -10.48
N ILE A 16 -3.23 -0.89 -9.54
CA ILE A 16 -3.00 -2.12 -8.78
C ILE A 16 -4.09 -3.12 -9.16
N GLY A 17 -3.72 -4.21 -9.83
CA GLY A 17 -4.70 -5.23 -10.27
C GLY A 17 -5.80 -4.67 -11.18
N GLY A 18 -5.47 -3.68 -12.01
CA GLY A 18 -6.43 -3.00 -12.90
C GLY A 18 -7.34 -1.97 -12.19
N LYS A 19 -7.01 -1.58 -10.96
CA LYS A 19 -7.73 -0.56 -10.18
C LYS A 19 -6.82 0.62 -9.88
N GLU A 20 -7.34 1.82 -10.09
CA GLU A 20 -6.57 3.04 -9.89
C GLU A 20 -6.61 3.51 -8.43
N ILE A 21 -5.44 3.81 -7.86
CA ILE A 21 -5.25 4.33 -6.52
C ILE A 21 -4.28 5.49 -6.58
N THR A 22 -4.60 6.58 -5.90
CA THR A 22 -3.72 7.75 -5.79
C THR A 22 -3.15 7.83 -4.37
N MET A 23 -1.83 7.94 -4.26
CA MET A 23 -1.11 7.97 -2.98
C MET A 23 0.00 9.04 -2.99
N PRO A 24 0.38 9.64 -1.85
CA PRO A 24 1.50 10.59 -1.84
C PRO A 24 2.81 9.89 -2.24
N VAL A 25 3.65 10.58 -3.03
CA VAL A 25 4.86 10.00 -3.62
C VAL A 25 5.87 9.50 -2.59
N ASP A 26 5.92 10.13 -1.41
CA ASP A 26 6.83 9.82 -0.32
C ASP A 26 6.42 8.59 0.50
N TRP A 27 5.30 7.94 0.15
CA TRP A 27 4.85 6.73 0.83
C TRP A 27 5.50 5.48 0.26
N SER A 28 5.25 4.37 0.93
CA SER A 28 5.74 3.05 0.59
C SER A 28 4.58 2.06 0.51
N LEU A 29 4.76 0.99 -0.27
CA LEU A 29 3.75 -0.05 -0.53
C LEU A 29 4.29 -1.40 -0.08
N ALA A 30 3.43 -2.21 0.53
CA ALA A 30 3.69 -3.62 0.76
C ALA A 30 3.61 -4.39 -0.56
N VAL A 31 4.71 -5.01 -0.94
CA VAL A 31 4.87 -5.75 -2.19
C VAL A 31 5.47 -7.13 -1.95
N GLY A 32 5.39 -7.99 -2.96
CA GLY A 32 6.03 -9.29 -2.97
C GLY A 32 5.91 -9.94 -4.35
N ASP A 33 6.06 -11.26 -4.36
CA ASP A 33 6.02 -12.09 -5.58
C ASP A 33 5.03 -13.25 -5.36
N SER A 34 4.00 -13.33 -6.20
CA SER A 34 3.02 -14.42 -6.15
C SER A 34 3.60 -15.80 -6.45
N GLY A 35 4.76 -15.88 -7.12
CA GLY A 35 5.49 -17.12 -7.39
C GLY A 35 6.50 -17.52 -6.31
N GLY A 36 6.74 -16.64 -5.33
CA GLY A 36 7.76 -16.81 -4.29
C GLY A 36 7.26 -17.50 -3.02
N ALA A 37 8.08 -17.48 -1.96
CA ALA A 37 7.78 -18.10 -0.66
C ALA A 37 6.77 -17.30 0.20
N GLY A 38 6.15 -16.25 -0.36
CA GLY A 38 5.20 -15.39 0.37
C GLY A 38 5.86 -14.32 1.25
N GLU A 39 7.10 -13.92 0.94
CA GLU A 39 7.75 -12.80 1.62
C GLU A 39 7.09 -11.47 1.21
N ILE A 40 6.79 -10.62 2.19
CA ILE A 40 6.17 -9.32 2.00
C ILE A 40 7.14 -8.25 2.48
N GLU A 41 7.52 -7.34 1.57
CA GLU A 41 8.46 -6.26 1.81
C GLU A 41 7.77 -4.90 1.66
N ILE A 42 8.21 -3.90 2.43
CA ILE A 42 7.78 -2.51 2.26
C ILE A 42 8.77 -1.77 1.36
N LEU A 43 8.35 -1.39 0.16
CA LEU A 43 9.18 -0.63 -0.77
C LEU A 43 8.66 0.80 -0.98
N PRO A 44 9.55 1.82 -1.03
CA PRO A 44 9.16 3.16 -1.42
C PRO A 44 8.50 3.17 -2.78
N LEU A 45 7.43 3.94 -2.95
CA LEU A 45 6.70 4.03 -4.22
C LEU A 45 7.62 4.44 -5.38
N THR A 46 8.58 5.32 -5.10
CA THR A 46 9.61 5.77 -6.05
C THR A 46 10.55 4.66 -6.54
N SER A 47 10.62 3.53 -5.83
CA SER A 47 11.47 2.38 -6.16
C SER A 47 10.74 1.29 -6.95
N LEU A 48 9.43 1.43 -7.20
CA LEU A 48 8.61 0.41 -7.87
C LEU A 48 8.76 0.38 -9.40
N ASN A 49 9.40 1.39 -10.01
CA ASN A 49 9.54 1.50 -11.46
C ASN A 49 10.13 0.25 -12.11
N ASP A 50 9.39 -0.34 -13.06
CA ASP A 50 9.80 -1.43 -13.96
C ASP A 50 10.37 -2.70 -13.29
N ARG A 51 10.11 -2.91 -12.00
CA ARG A 51 10.63 -4.09 -11.27
C ARG A 51 9.70 -5.30 -11.26
N GLY A 52 8.50 -5.20 -11.85
CA GLY A 52 7.54 -6.30 -11.92
C GLY A 52 6.97 -6.72 -10.57
N PHE A 53 7.03 -5.86 -9.55
CA PHE A 53 6.48 -6.14 -8.23
C PHE A 53 4.95 -6.22 -8.24
N GLU A 54 4.43 -7.08 -7.37
CA GLU A 54 3.00 -7.19 -7.11
C GLU A 54 2.68 -6.64 -5.73
N ALA A 55 1.60 -5.86 -5.62
CA ALA A 55 1.10 -5.38 -4.35
C ALA A 55 0.56 -6.57 -3.55
N PHE A 56 0.89 -6.61 -2.26
CA PHE A 56 0.24 -7.49 -1.33
C PHE A 56 -1.20 -7.04 -1.11
N LEU A 57 -2.15 -7.92 -1.39
CA LEU A 57 -3.58 -7.67 -1.28
C LEU A 57 -4.21 -8.60 -0.24
N PHE A 58 -4.73 -8.01 0.83
CA PHE A 58 -5.36 -8.77 1.90
C PHE A 58 -6.41 -7.92 2.61
N ASN A 59 -7.62 -8.45 2.76
CA ASN A 59 -8.62 -7.85 3.61
C ASN A 59 -8.41 -8.35 5.04
N PRO A 60 -8.08 -7.47 6.01
CA PRO A 60 -7.80 -7.90 7.38
C PRO A 60 -9.02 -8.47 8.12
N LEU A 61 -10.22 -8.36 7.56
CA LEU A 61 -11.47 -8.85 8.17
C LEU A 61 -11.98 -10.13 7.54
N THR A 62 -11.68 -10.38 6.27
CA THR A 62 -12.37 -11.44 5.49
C THR A 62 -11.46 -12.28 4.62
N SER A 63 -10.24 -11.86 4.32
CA SER A 63 -9.31 -12.67 3.55
C SER A 63 -8.76 -13.81 4.39
N TYR A 64 -8.66 -14.99 3.77
CA TYR A 64 -8.07 -16.19 4.36
C TYR A 64 -6.86 -16.69 3.55
N THR A 65 -6.56 -16.05 2.42
CA THR A 65 -5.40 -16.31 1.56
C THR A 65 -4.72 -15.00 1.16
N LEU A 66 -3.42 -15.09 0.88
CA LEU A 66 -2.66 -14.02 0.25
C LEU A 66 -3.18 -13.79 -1.17
N ASN A 67 -3.43 -12.53 -1.53
CA ASN A 67 -3.69 -12.14 -2.91
C ASN A 67 -2.61 -11.16 -3.36
N TRP A 68 -2.42 -11.09 -4.66
CA TRP A 68 -1.38 -10.26 -5.28
C TRP A 68 -1.98 -9.51 -6.46
N GLY A 69 -1.52 -8.29 -6.70
CA GLY A 69 -1.97 -7.49 -7.82
C GLY A 69 -0.79 -6.79 -8.51
N PRO A 70 -0.64 -6.90 -9.84
CA PRO A 70 0.44 -6.21 -10.54
C PRO A 70 0.33 -4.69 -10.32
N VAL A 71 1.47 -4.04 -10.11
CA VAL A 71 1.55 -2.61 -9.86
C VAL A 71 2.13 -1.90 -11.09
N LYS A 72 1.45 -0.84 -11.53
CA LYS A 72 1.96 0.08 -12.55
C LYS A 72 1.78 1.50 -12.10
N ILE A 73 2.72 2.36 -12.45
CA ILE A 73 2.57 3.81 -12.23
C ILE A 73 2.01 4.41 -13.51
N THR A 74 0.85 5.06 -13.43
CA THR A 74 0.13 5.58 -14.60
C THR A 74 0.24 7.10 -14.74
N ASN A 75 0.40 7.83 -13.63
CA ASN A 75 0.46 9.28 -13.64
C ASN A 75 1.14 9.87 -12.39
N PHE A 76 1.46 11.15 -12.45
CA PHE A 76 2.02 11.94 -11.36
C PHE A 76 1.41 13.33 -11.31
N TYR A 77 1.12 13.82 -10.10
CA TYR A 77 0.68 15.20 -9.86
C TYR A 77 1.64 15.92 -8.92
N ASN A 78 2.01 17.17 -9.24
CA ASN A 78 3.04 17.89 -8.50
C ASN A 78 2.58 18.44 -7.14
N ASP A 79 1.29 18.74 -6.98
CA ASP A 79 0.75 19.28 -5.74
C ASP A 79 -0.69 18.82 -5.54
N VAL A 80 -0.93 18.05 -4.48
CA VAL A 80 -2.23 17.55 -4.07
C VAL A 80 -2.39 17.80 -2.58
N LYS A 81 -3.59 18.25 -2.18
CA LYS A 81 -3.96 18.39 -0.78
C LYS A 81 -4.53 17.07 -0.25
N TRP A 82 -3.90 16.53 0.78
CA TRP A 82 -4.21 15.24 1.35
C TRP A 82 -4.93 15.35 2.69
N TYR A 83 -5.71 14.31 2.99
CA TYR A 83 -6.41 14.13 4.26
C TYR A 83 -6.28 12.66 4.67
N PHE A 84 -5.42 12.38 5.64
CA PHE A 84 -5.17 11.01 6.12
C PHE A 84 -5.48 10.89 7.61
N PRO A 85 -5.83 9.69 8.11
CA PRO A 85 -5.77 9.43 9.53
C PRO A 85 -4.34 9.68 10.04
N LYS A 86 -4.20 10.26 11.23
CA LYS A 86 -2.91 10.47 11.85
C LYS A 86 -2.29 9.11 12.20
N MET A 87 -1.22 8.77 11.50
CA MET A 87 -0.52 7.49 11.66
C MET A 87 0.61 7.60 12.69
N LYS A 88 0.85 6.53 13.44
CA LYS A 88 2.12 6.34 14.18
C LYS A 88 3.15 5.71 13.26
N ASN A 89 4.43 5.91 13.56
CA ASN A 89 5.53 5.31 12.81
C ASN A 89 5.37 3.77 12.74
N GLY A 90 5.57 3.19 11.55
CA GLY A 90 5.41 1.76 11.29
C GLY A 90 3.97 1.26 11.17
N GLN A 91 2.95 2.11 11.30
CA GLN A 91 1.58 1.68 11.06
C GLN A 91 1.28 1.56 9.57
N LEU A 92 0.66 0.43 9.21
CA LEU A 92 0.16 0.16 7.86
C LEU A 92 -1.25 0.73 7.68
N LEU A 93 -1.46 1.42 6.57
CA LEU A 93 -2.77 1.85 6.11
C LEU A 93 -3.32 0.84 5.11
N ALA A 94 -4.31 0.06 5.52
CA ALA A 94 -5.08 -0.79 4.61
C ALA A 94 -6.02 0.09 3.76
N THR A 95 -5.75 0.17 2.47
CA THR A 95 -6.50 0.97 1.50
C THR A 95 -7.24 0.03 0.55
N PRO A 96 -8.59 -0.01 0.60
CA PRO A 96 -9.39 -0.80 -0.34
C PRO A 96 -9.10 -0.39 -1.79
N ILE A 97 -8.88 -1.37 -2.67
CA ILE A 97 -8.66 -1.16 -4.11
C ILE A 97 -9.89 -1.56 -4.95
N THR A 98 -10.83 -2.28 -4.36
CA THR A 98 -12.09 -2.70 -4.99
C THR A 98 -13.28 -2.22 -4.15
N ASP A 99 -14.42 -2.02 -4.80
CA ASP A 99 -15.68 -1.76 -4.12
C ASP A 99 -16.35 -3.06 -3.64
N GLY A 100 -17.25 -2.94 -2.67
CA GLY A 100 -18.10 -4.04 -2.19
C GLY A 100 -17.93 -4.35 -0.71
N LYS A 101 -18.48 -5.49 -0.29
CA LYS A 101 -18.52 -5.91 1.11
C LYS A 101 -17.16 -6.41 1.63
N ASP A 102 -16.44 -7.12 0.76
CA ASP A 102 -15.19 -7.82 1.10
C ASP A 102 -14.07 -7.33 0.17
N PRO A 103 -13.68 -6.03 0.24
CA PRO A 103 -12.76 -5.47 -0.72
C PRO A 103 -11.34 -5.99 -0.52
N LEU A 104 -10.57 -6.15 -1.60
CA LEU A 104 -9.13 -6.33 -1.48
C LEU A 104 -8.50 -5.01 -1.01
N CYS A 105 -7.56 -5.08 -0.08
CA CYS A 105 -6.85 -3.92 0.43
C CYS A 105 -5.35 -4.02 0.12
N ALA A 106 -4.79 -2.95 -0.42
CA ALA A 106 -3.35 -2.74 -0.49
C ALA A 106 -2.87 -2.03 0.79
N TYR A 107 -1.61 -2.23 1.18
CA TYR A 107 -1.07 -1.69 2.43
C TYR A 107 0.01 -0.66 2.16
N PHE A 108 -0.19 0.55 2.69
CA PHE A 108 0.76 1.66 2.53
C PHE A 108 1.32 2.13 3.87
N VAL A 109 2.55 2.65 3.86
CA VAL A 109 3.22 3.22 5.03
C VAL A 109 3.83 4.57 4.68
N LYS A 110 3.65 5.55 5.56
CA LYS A 110 4.29 6.87 5.43
C LYS A 110 5.75 6.82 5.89
N ASP A 111 5.99 6.40 7.13
CA ASP A 111 7.33 6.33 7.73
C ASP A 111 7.74 4.87 7.95
N ILE A 112 8.81 4.45 7.28
CA ILE A 112 9.44 3.14 7.51
C ILE A 112 10.46 3.28 8.63
N SER A 113 10.37 2.44 9.66
CA SER A 113 11.48 2.17 10.57
C SER A 113 12.17 0.87 10.17
N ARG A 114 13.44 0.64 10.51
CA ARG A 114 14.15 -0.64 10.20
C ARG A 114 13.42 -1.90 10.72
N GLN A 115 12.48 -1.76 11.65
CA GLN A 115 11.65 -2.87 12.16
C GLN A 115 10.38 -3.13 11.32
N SER A 116 10.06 -2.26 10.36
CA SER A 116 8.82 -2.27 9.58
C SER A 116 9.06 -2.63 8.11
N GLU A 117 10.24 -3.17 7.78
CA GLU A 117 10.64 -3.51 6.40
C GLU A 117 10.02 -4.83 5.91
N MET A 118 9.68 -5.74 6.84
CA MET A 118 9.03 -7.02 6.56
C MET A 118 7.71 -7.11 7.31
N ILE A 119 6.69 -7.65 6.64
CA ILE A 119 5.42 -7.97 7.29
C ILE A 119 5.43 -9.45 7.68
N ASP A 120 5.32 -9.74 8.98
CA ASP A 120 5.06 -11.10 9.45
C ASP A 120 3.60 -11.46 9.22
N TYR A 121 3.35 -12.27 8.20
CA TYR A 121 2.00 -12.77 7.89
C TYR A 121 1.37 -13.53 9.07
N GLY A 122 2.18 -14.24 9.87
CA GLY A 122 1.69 -14.99 11.04
C GLY A 122 1.08 -14.10 12.13
N ALA A 123 1.37 -12.79 12.10
CA ALA A 123 0.77 -11.81 13.01
C ALA A 123 -0.47 -11.10 12.42
N LEU A 124 -0.84 -11.37 11.16
CA LEU A 124 -2.02 -10.81 10.49
C LEU A 124 -3.27 -11.71 10.55
N ILE A 125 -3.10 -12.95 11.02
CA ILE A 125 -4.14 -13.95 11.31
C ILE A 125 -4.42 -14.02 12.82
#